data_AF-A0A1B8FE34-F1
#
_entry.id   AF-A0A1B8FE34-F1
#
_cell.length_a   1.000
_cell.length_b   1.000
_cell.length_c   1.000
_cell.angle_alpha   90.00
_cell.angle_beta   90.00
_cell.angle_gamma   90.00
#
_symmetry.space_group_name_H-M   'P 1'
#
loop_
_entity.id
_entity.type
_entity.pdbx_description
1 polymer ?
#
loop_
_entity_poly.entity_id
_entity_poly.type
_entity_poly.pdbx_seq_one_letter_code
_entity_poly.pdbx_strand_id
1 'polypeptide(L)'
;MAWGNAKKGFIDNGNPGSLKVERNTAWNNGDNGFKFRSSSSAMNANIATKTVNAQVSLTGPVVASGNSWQIGGDWSDSAFKSTNPATLKGARGADGRVPANDFLIPVSGQAIGATTRQDV
;
A
#
# COMPACT_ATOMS: atom_id res chain seq x y z
N MET A 1 -4.16 -3.37 -1.52
CA MET A 1 -2.76 -3.87 -1.45
C MET A 1 -2.23 -4.05 -2.85
N ALA A 2 -0.95 -3.75 -3.09
CA ALA A 2 -0.26 -4.01 -4.35
C ALA A 2 1.09 -4.69 -4.07
N TRP A 3 1.28 -5.91 -4.57
CA TRP A 3 2.51 -6.66 -4.32
C TRP A 3 2.97 -7.49 -5.52
N GLY A 4 4.28 -7.71 -5.62
CA GLY A 4 4.87 -8.57 -6.64
C GLY A 4 4.67 -8.07 -8.08
N ASN A 5 4.26 -6.81 -8.27
CA ASN A 5 4.11 -6.26 -9.61
C ASN A 5 5.49 -6.13 -10.26
N ALA A 6 5.59 -6.44 -11.56
CA ALA A 6 6.84 -6.31 -12.31
C ALA A 6 7.41 -4.88 -12.30
N LYS A 7 6.55 -3.88 -12.09
CA LYS A 7 6.92 -2.46 -11.96
C LYS A 7 6.28 -1.82 -10.74
N LYS A 8 5.32 -0.93 -10.93
CA LYS A 8 4.84 0.01 -9.90
C LYS A 8 3.67 -0.60 -9.13
N GLY A 9 3.49 -0.21 -7.87
CA GLY A 9 2.32 -0.60 -7.08
C GLY A 9 1.08 0.23 -7.44
N PHE A 10 1.04 1.47 -6.95
CA PHE A 10 -0.06 2.42 -7.21
C PHE A 10 0.45 3.58 -8.07
N ILE A 11 -0.30 3.94 -9.11
CA ILE A 11 0.08 5.00 -10.05
C ILE A 11 -1.12 5.83 -10.49
N ASP A 12 -0.92 7.12 -10.74
CA ASP A 12 -1.92 7.96 -11.40
C ASP A 12 -1.95 7.78 -12.93
N ASN A 13 -0.85 7.28 -13.50
CA ASN A 13 -0.73 6.94 -14.92
C ASN A 13 -1.15 8.06 -15.88
N GLY A 14 -0.77 9.30 -15.57
CA GLY A 14 -1.13 10.47 -16.38
C GLY A 14 -2.53 11.03 -16.12
N ASN A 15 -3.29 10.45 -15.17
CA ASN A 15 -4.56 11.02 -14.74
C ASN A 15 -4.32 12.37 -14.03
N PRO A 16 -4.92 13.48 -14.51
CA PRO A 16 -4.79 14.78 -13.86
C PRO A 16 -5.73 14.97 -12.67
N GLY A 17 -6.74 14.11 -12.51
CA GLY A 17 -7.76 14.21 -11.47
C GLY A 17 -7.19 13.97 -10.06
N SER A 18 -7.89 14.51 -9.05
CA SER A 18 -7.54 14.28 -7.65
C SER A 18 -8.04 12.91 -7.18
N LEU A 19 -7.11 12.04 -6.80
CA LEU A 19 -7.42 10.72 -6.24
C LEU A 19 -7.26 10.75 -4.73
N LYS A 20 -8.15 10.05 -4.01
CA LYS A 20 -7.97 9.73 -2.60
C LYS A 20 -7.28 8.38 -2.49
N VAL A 21 -6.04 8.38 -1.99
CA VAL A 21 -5.21 7.18 -1.84
C VAL A 21 -4.96 6.97 -0.36
N GLU A 22 -5.81 6.18 0.28
CA GLU A 22 -5.74 5.97 1.73
C GLU A 22 -5.63 4.50 2.09
N ARG A 23 -4.89 4.22 3.18
CA ARG A 23 -4.82 2.88 3.78
C ARG A 23 -4.46 1.79 2.77
N ASN A 24 -3.46 2.08 1.93
CA ASN A 24 -2.88 1.14 0.99
C ASN A 24 -1.53 0.63 1.45
N THR A 25 -1.20 -0.62 1.10
CA THR A 25 0.17 -1.16 1.25
C THR A 25 0.73 -1.55 -0.11
N ALA A 26 1.88 -0.99 -0.47
CA ALA A 26 2.72 -1.39 -1.59
C ALA A 26 3.96 -2.14 -1.07
N TRP A 27 4.07 -3.44 -1.37
CA TRP A 27 5.14 -4.31 -0.85
C TRP A 27 5.77 -5.13 -1.99
N ASN A 28 7.09 -5.19 -2.07
CA ASN A 28 7.80 -6.07 -3.01
C ASN A 28 7.44 -5.85 -4.50
N ASN A 29 7.40 -4.60 -4.96
CA ASN A 29 7.17 -4.26 -6.37
C ASN A 29 8.49 -3.95 -7.10
N GLY A 30 8.59 -4.29 -8.38
CA GLY A 30 9.81 -4.20 -9.20
C GLY A 30 10.25 -2.78 -9.61
N ASP A 31 9.54 -1.75 -9.18
CA ASP A 31 9.85 -0.33 -9.40
C ASP A 31 9.41 0.48 -8.17
N ASN A 32 8.62 1.56 -8.33
CA ASN A 32 8.11 2.36 -7.21
C ASN A 32 6.92 1.70 -6.48
N GLY A 33 6.81 1.92 -5.17
CA GLY A 33 5.58 1.61 -4.43
C GLY A 33 4.40 2.47 -4.86
N PHE A 34 4.57 3.80 -4.77
CA PHE A 34 3.61 4.79 -5.26
C PHE A 34 4.29 5.72 -6.26
N LYS A 35 3.68 5.95 -7.43
CA LYS A 35 4.18 6.91 -8.41
C LYS A 35 3.05 7.76 -8.97
N PHE A 36 2.96 8.98 -8.45
CA PHE A 36 1.93 9.96 -8.79
C PHE A 36 2.63 11.25 -9.21
N ARG A 37 2.55 11.59 -10.49
CA ARG A 37 3.30 12.71 -11.08
C ARG A 37 2.44 13.71 -11.85
N SER A 38 1.18 13.38 -12.06
CA SER A 38 0.27 14.13 -12.92
C SER A 38 -0.98 14.61 -12.21
N SER A 39 -1.25 14.13 -10.98
CA SER A 39 -2.47 14.40 -10.23
C SER A 39 -2.28 15.35 -9.04
N SER A 40 -3.38 15.94 -8.58
CA SER A 40 -3.51 16.67 -7.30
C SER A 40 -4.06 15.77 -6.18
N SER A 41 -3.53 14.54 -6.10
CA SER A 41 -4.05 13.49 -5.22
C SER A 41 -3.71 13.71 -3.74
N ALA A 42 -4.57 13.21 -2.85
CA ALA A 42 -4.33 13.16 -1.41
C ALA A 42 -3.95 11.73 -0.97
N MET A 43 -2.89 11.60 -0.17
CA MET A 43 -2.36 10.31 0.28
C MET A 43 -2.30 10.22 1.81
N ASN A 44 -3.06 9.31 2.41
CA ASN A 44 -3.12 9.17 3.86
C ASN A 44 -2.87 7.73 4.34
N ALA A 45 -2.02 7.58 5.36
CA ALA A 45 -1.86 6.32 6.09
C ALA A 45 -1.54 5.10 5.19
N ASN A 46 -0.70 5.30 4.17
CA ASN A 46 -0.23 4.23 3.30
C ASN A 46 1.15 3.70 3.74
N ILE A 47 1.45 2.46 3.36
CA ILE A 47 2.76 1.84 3.56
C ILE A 47 3.39 1.56 2.19
N ALA A 48 4.65 1.93 2.03
CA ALA A 48 5.49 1.53 0.90
C ALA A 48 6.79 0.93 1.42
N THR A 49 7.12 -0.29 1.02
CA THR A 49 8.36 -0.96 1.44
C THR A 49 8.78 -2.08 0.50
N LYS A 50 10.05 -2.49 0.58
CA LYS A 50 10.63 -3.58 -0.24
C LYS A 50 10.45 -3.39 -1.75
N THR A 51 10.26 -2.16 -2.20
CA THR A 51 10.14 -1.82 -3.62
C THR A 51 11.53 -1.56 -4.19
N VAL A 52 11.82 -2.05 -5.41
CA VAL A 52 13.19 -2.07 -5.95
C VAL A 52 13.76 -0.66 -6.16
N ASN A 53 12.96 0.29 -6.66
CA ASN A 53 13.47 1.62 -7.02
C ASN A 53 13.32 2.63 -5.87
N ALA A 54 12.07 2.93 -5.48
CA ALA A 54 11.81 3.83 -4.37
C ALA A 54 10.43 3.57 -3.75
N GLN A 55 10.29 3.85 -2.46
CA GLN A 55 8.99 3.80 -1.79
C GLN A 55 7.96 4.66 -2.53
N VAL A 56 8.34 5.90 -2.86
CA VAL A 56 7.48 6.86 -3.56
C VAL A 56 8.22 7.68 -4.61
N SER A 57 7.50 8.13 -5.64
CA SER A 57 7.90 9.20 -6.55
C SER A 57 6.69 10.10 -6.78
N LEU A 58 6.65 11.22 -6.06
CA LEU A 58 5.53 12.15 -6.04
C LEU A 58 5.94 13.45 -6.74
N THR A 59 5.10 13.93 -7.66
CA THR A 59 5.30 15.20 -8.39
C THR A 59 3.93 15.84 -8.65
N GLY A 60 3.86 17.17 -8.63
CA GLY A 60 2.59 17.92 -8.62
C GLY A 60 2.13 18.26 -7.20
N PRO A 61 0.93 18.86 -7.03
CA PRO A 61 0.42 19.29 -5.72
C PRO A 61 -0.14 18.09 -4.91
N VAL A 62 0.57 16.97 -4.89
CA VAL A 62 0.21 15.80 -4.08
C VAL A 62 0.39 16.15 -2.61
N VAL A 63 -0.68 15.99 -1.82
CA VAL A 63 -0.64 16.19 -0.38
C VAL A 63 -0.58 14.82 0.29
N ALA A 64 0.46 14.58 1.09
CA ALA A 64 0.68 13.31 1.77
C ALA A 64 0.80 13.50 3.28
N SER A 65 0.18 12.65 4.08
CA SER A 65 0.34 12.62 5.54
C SER A 65 0.20 11.21 6.11
N GLY A 66 0.83 10.96 7.24
CA GLY A 66 0.69 9.70 7.99
C GLY A 66 1.20 8.44 7.26
N ASN A 67 1.90 8.59 6.13
CA ASN A 67 2.42 7.46 5.35
C ASN A 67 3.76 6.95 5.91
N SER A 68 4.11 5.70 5.64
CA SER A 68 5.35 5.06 6.15
C SER A 68 6.62 5.84 5.82
N TRP A 69 6.69 6.43 4.63
CA TRP A 69 7.83 7.24 4.17
C TRP A 69 7.91 8.64 4.82
N GLN A 70 6.92 9.02 5.63
CA GLN A 70 6.91 10.29 6.39
C GLN A 70 7.07 10.05 7.90
N ILE A 71 6.43 9.00 8.43
CA ILE A 71 6.50 8.69 9.86
C ILE A 71 7.80 7.98 10.25
N GLY A 72 8.53 7.41 9.27
CA GLY A 72 9.77 6.68 9.52
C GLY A 72 9.55 5.31 10.17
N GLY A 73 10.61 4.77 10.78
CA GLY A 73 10.63 3.42 11.36
C GLY A 73 11.05 2.32 10.38
N ASP A 74 11.23 1.11 10.91
CA ASP A 74 11.52 -0.07 10.09
C ASP A 74 10.22 -0.66 9.53
N TRP A 75 10.15 -0.77 8.21
CA TRP A 75 9.05 -1.40 7.48
C TRP A 75 9.53 -2.65 6.72
N SER A 76 10.57 -3.33 7.23
CA SER A 76 10.99 -4.64 6.75
C SER A 76 9.89 -5.70 6.95
N ASP A 77 10.14 -6.94 6.49
CA ASP A 77 9.15 -8.01 6.58
C ASP A 77 8.72 -8.32 8.03
N SER A 78 9.56 -8.04 9.03
CA SER A 78 9.26 -8.21 10.46
C SER A 78 8.25 -7.19 11.01
N ALA A 79 8.03 -6.08 10.30
CA ALA A 79 7.02 -5.09 10.65
C ALA A 79 5.58 -5.58 10.40
N PHE A 80 5.41 -6.72 9.73
CA PHE A 80 4.12 -7.29 9.38
C PHE A 80 3.87 -8.62 10.09
N LYS A 81 2.62 -8.86 10.46
CA LYS A 81 2.16 -10.13 11.03
C LYS A 81 2.38 -11.30 10.07
N SER A 82 2.28 -11.05 8.76
CA SER A 82 2.60 -12.02 7.72
C SER A 82 3.00 -11.34 6.43
N THR A 83 3.95 -11.94 5.71
CA THR A 83 4.33 -11.59 4.33
C THR A 83 4.07 -12.73 3.35
N ASN A 84 3.24 -13.72 3.74
CA ASN A 84 2.86 -14.82 2.88
C ASN A 84 1.59 -14.48 2.06
N PRO A 85 1.72 -14.23 0.74
CA PRO A 85 0.59 -13.85 -0.10
C PRO A 85 -0.35 -15.02 -0.43
N ALA A 86 0.01 -16.28 -0.11
CA ALA A 86 -0.85 -17.44 -0.38
C ALA A 86 -2.22 -17.32 0.30
N THR A 87 -2.27 -16.61 1.44
CA THR A 87 -3.50 -16.34 2.21
C THR A 87 -4.54 -15.51 1.44
N LEU A 88 -4.12 -14.71 0.45
CA LEU A 88 -5.02 -13.93 -0.40
C LEU A 88 -5.52 -14.66 -1.65
N LYS A 89 -4.94 -15.82 -1.98
CA LYS A 89 -5.27 -16.58 -3.21
C LYS A 89 -6.30 -17.68 -2.99
N GLY A 90 -6.78 -17.85 -1.75
CA GLY A 90 -7.81 -18.83 -1.41
C GLY A 90 -9.19 -18.47 -1.94
N ALA A 91 -10.14 -19.40 -1.74
CA ALA A 91 -11.55 -19.14 -2.01
C ALA A 91 -12.06 -17.95 -1.17
N ARG A 92 -13.02 -17.21 -1.76
CA ARG A 92 -13.76 -16.16 -1.05
C ARG A 92 -14.73 -16.77 -0.04
N GLY A 93 -15.17 -15.96 0.92
CA GLY A 93 -16.28 -16.31 1.80
C GLY A 93 -17.59 -16.49 1.03
N ALA A 94 -18.58 -17.13 1.67
CA ALA A 94 -19.91 -17.30 1.09
C ALA A 94 -20.60 -15.95 0.78
N ASP A 95 -20.17 -14.87 1.43
CA ASP A 95 -20.60 -13.49 1.19
C ASP A 95 -19.81 -12.78 0.07
N GLY A 96 -18.91 -13.49 -0.62
CA GLY A 96 -18.05 -12.96 -1.68
C GLY A 96 -16.84 -12.16 -1.19
N ARG A 97 -16.67 -11.95 0.12
CA ARG A 97 -15.53 -11.20 0.65
C ARG A 97 -14.23 -11.99 0.57
N VAL A 98 -13.13 -11.26 0.48
CA VAL A 98 -11.81 -11.84 0.74
C VAL A 98 -11.77 -12.19 2.23
N PRO A 99 -11.40 -13.41 2.63
CA PRO A 99 -11.29 -13.76 4.03
C PRO A 99 -10.34 -12.83 4.78
N ALA A 100 -10.73 -12.44 5.99
CA ALA A 100 -9.89 -11.70 6.91
C ALA A 100 -8.58 -12.46 7.15
N ASN A 101 -7.44 -11.78 7.02
CA ASN A 101 -6.13 -12.40 7.17
C ASN A 101 -5.08 -11.36 7.64
N ASP A 102 -3.87 -11.85 7.92
CA ASP A 102 -2.77 -11.06 8.49
C ASP A 102 -1.72 -10.59 7.46
N PHE A 103 -1.95 -10.84 6.17
CA PHE A 103 -1.01 -10.43 5.14
C PHE A 103 -0.86 -8.91 5.13
N LEU A 104 0.38 -8.46 5.34
CA LEU A 104 0.78 -7.06 5.37
C LEU A 104 0.07 -6.20 6.43
N ILE A 105 -0.46 -6.81 7.49
CA ILE A 105 -0.97 -6.09 8.66
C ILE A 105 0.19 -5.72 9.58
N PRO A 106 0.37 -4.44 9.97
CA PRO A 106 1.43 -4.04 10.89
C PRO A 106 1.36 -4.74 12.25
N VAL A 107 2.50 -5.19 12.77
CA VAL A 107 2.61 -5.74 14.14
C VAL A 107 2.34 -4.69 15.21
N SER A 108 2.62 -3.41 14.90
CA SER A 108 2.40 -2.28 15.79
C SER A 108 0.94 -2.02 16.14
N GLY A 109 0.00 -2.60 15.38
CA GLY A 109 -1.44 -2.36 15.52
C GLY A 109 -1.88 -0.97 15.04
N GLN A 110 -0.97 -0.14 14.52
CA GLN A 110 -1.31 1.16 13.97
C GLN A 110 -2.29 1.02 12.79
N ALA A 111 -3.22 1.96 12.73
CA ALA A 111 -4.22 2.07 11.67
C ALA A 111 -3.60 2.65 10.37
N ILE A 112 -2.60 1.95 9.82
CA ILE A 112 -1.84 2.31 8.62
C ILE A 112 -1.75 1.10 7.68
N GLY A 113 -1.70 1.37 6.37
CA GLY A 113 -1.69 0.33 5.36
C GLY A 113 -3.04 -0.35 5.19
N ALA A 114 -3.07 -1.28 4.24
CA ALA A 114 -4.27 -2.01 3.88
C ALA A 114 -4.59 -3.13 4.87
N THR A 115 -5.87 -3.52 4.91
CA THR A 115 -6.37 -4.59 5.75
C THR A 115 -7.56 -5.28 5.10
N THR A 116 -7.72 -6.58 5.34
CA THR A 116 -8.93 -7.35 5.00
C THR A 116 -9.81 -7.61 6.22
N ARG A 117 -9.39 -7.16 7.41
CA ARG A 117 -10.08 -7.40 8.68
C ARG A 117 -11.20 -6.40 8.98
N GLN A 118 -11.26 -5.29 8.24
CA GLN A 118 -12.25 -4.22 8.43
C GLN A 118 -12.49 -3.46 7.13
N ASP A 119 -13.67 -2.86 7.00
CA ASP A 119 -13.94 -1.85 5.98
C ASP A 119 -13.21 -0.55 6.36
N VAL A 120 -12.81 0.23 5.35
CA VAL A 120 -11.96 1.42 5.48
C VAL A 120 -12.54 2.57 4.70
#